data_AF-A0A1J0GJ09-F1
#
_entry.id   AF-A0A1J0GJ09-F1
#
_cell.length_a   1.000
_cell.length_b   1.000
_cell.length_c   1.000
_cell.angle_alpha   90.00
_cell.angle_beta   90.00
_cell.angle_gamma   90.00
#
_symmetry.space_group_name_H-M   'P 1'
#
loop_
_entity.id
_entity.type
_entity.pdbx_description
1 polymer ?
#
loop_
_entity_poly.entity_id
_entity_poly.type
_entity_poly.pdbx_seq_one_letter_code
_entity_poly.pdbx_strand_id
1 'polypeptide(L)' 'MGSIYEDTFYKSLAKKFKKAHIYNKPKCRECWAKFYCSGGCQANNLNFNGDMNIPYEIGCKMQKKRIECAIALKDIEN' A
#
# COMPACT_ATOMS: atom_id res chain seq x y z
N MET A 1 -12.83 -7.48 -11.93
CA MET A 1 -11.92 -8.64 -12.09
C MET A 1 -12.53 -9.78 -12.92
N GLY A 2 -13.72 -9.60 -13.49
CA GLY A 2 -14.45 -10.62 -14.23
C GLY A 2 -15.91 -10.61 -13.78
N SER A 3 -16.68 -11.62 -14.20
CA SER A 3 -18.05 -11.88 -13.77
C SER A 3 -18.21 -13.34 -13.37
N ILE A 4 -18.83 -13.60 -12.23
CA ILE A 4 -19.11 -14.96 -11.74
C ILE A 4 -20.21 -15.65 -12.56
N TYR A 5 -21.13 -14.89 -13.15
CA TYR A 5 -22.24 -15.42 -13.95
C TYR A 5 -21.78 -15.89 -15.34
N GLU A 6 -20.66 -15.34 -15.81
CA GLU A 6 -20.06 -15.63 -17.12
C GLU A 6 -18.83 -16.53 -17.00
N ASP A 7 -18.47 -16.96 -15.77
CA ASP A 7 -17.21 -17.66 -15.46
C ASP A 7 -15.97 -16.97 -16.08
N THR A 8 -15.96 -15.64 -16.10
CA THR A 8 -14.85 -14.85 -16.66
C THR A 8 -13.91 -14.37 -15.55
N PHE A 9 -12.60 -14.41 -15.80
CA PHE A 9 -11.60 -13.89 -14.86
C PHE A 9 -10.41 -13.22 -15.55
N TYR A 10 -10.23 -11.92 -15.28
CA TYR A 10 -9.14 -11.12 -15.84
C TYR A 10 -7.83 -11.31 -15.05
N LYS A 11 -7.12 -12.42 -15.31
CA LYS A 11 -5.84 -12.77 -14.65
C LYS A 11 -4.79 -11.66 -14.73
N SER A 12 -4.76 -10.89 -15.82
CA SER A 12 -3.81 -9.79 -16.02
C SER A 12 -4.03 -8.67 -15.00
N LEU A 13 -5.29 -8.30 -14.73
CA LEU A 13 -5.65 -7.30 -13.73
C LEU A 13 -5.30 -7.76 -12.32
N ALA A 14 -5.61 -9.01 -11.98
CA ALA A 14 -5.22 -9.61 -10.70
C ALA A 14 -3.68 -9.61 -10.52
N LYS A 15 -2.92 -9.94 -11.58
CA LYS A 15 -1.46 -9.88 -11.57
C LYS A 15 -0.94 -8.45 -11.40
N LYS A 16 -1.57 -7.46 -12.03
CA LYS A 16 -1.23 -6.03 -11.88
C LYS A 16 -1.42 -5.58 -10.42
N PHE A 17 -2.55 -5.91 -9.81
CA PHE A 17 -2.81 -5.62 -8.39
C PHE A 17 -1.81 -6.32 -7.47
N LYS A 18 -1.58 -7.63 -7.67
CA LYS A 18 -0.62 -8.41 -6.87
C LYS A 18 0.78 -7.80 -6.89
N LYS A 19 1.22 -7.27 -8.05
CA LYS A 19 2.54 -6.64 -8.19
C LYS A 19 2.66 -5.28 -7.50
N ALA A 20 1.56 -4.65 -7.08
CA ALA A 20 1.58 -3.32 -6.48
C ALA A 20 1.92 -3.36 -4.96
N HIS A 21 3.01 -4.05 -4.59
CA HIS A 21 3.45 -4.24 -3.20
C HIS A 21 4.77 -3.51 -2.88
N ILE A 22 5.17 -3.50 -1.60
CA ILE A 22 6.33 -2.74 -1.07
C ILE A 22 7.64 -2.91 -1.84
N TYR A 23 7.94 -4.11 -2.35
CA TYR A 23 9.17 -4.35 -3.10
C TYR A 23 9.17 -3.77 -4.52
N ASN A 24 8.00 -3.49 -5.09
CA ASN A 24 7.86 -3.03 -6.48
C ASN A 24 7.54 -1.54 -6.59
N LYS A 25 7.25 -0.87 -5.47
CA LYS A 25 7.08 0.59 -5.41
C LYS A 25 8.43 1.23 -5.06
N PRO A 26 9.08 2.00 -5.96
CA PRO A 26 10.41 2.58 -5.70
C PRO A 26 10.48 3.33 -4.37
N LYS A 27 9.53 4.24 -4.11
CA LYS A 27 9.44 4.99 -2.84
C LYS A 27 9.31 4.10 -1.60
N CYS A 28 8.69 2.92 -1.70
CA CYS A 28 8.56 2.01 -0.56
C CYS A 28 9.85 1.24 -0.27
N ARG A 29 10.71 0.97 -1.27
CA ARG A 29 11.98 0.26 -1.06
C ARG A 29 12.90 1.02 -0.12
N GLU A 30 12.87 2.35 -0.20
CA GLU A 30 13.67 3.30 0.59
C GLU A 30 12.98 3.73 1.90
N CYS A 31 11.74 3.30 2.15
CA CYS A 31 10.97 3.75 3.32
C CYS A 31 11.26 2.87 4.55
N TRP A 32 11.59 3.50 5.68
CA TRP A 32 11.81 2.82 6.96
C TRP A 32 10.56 2.07 7.46
N ALA A 33 9.37 2.60 7.19
CA ALA A 33 8.10 2.06 7.69
C ALA A 33 7.52 0.93 6.82
N LYS A 34 8.21 0.47 5.76
CA LYS A 34 7.65 -0.42 4.73
C LYS A 34 7.08 -1.73 5.28
N PHE A 35 7.70 -2.29 6.32
CA PHE A 35 7.25 -3.53 6.95
C PHE A 35 6.13 -3.34 7.98
N TYR A 36 5.90 -2.10 8.43
CA TYR A 36 4.75 -1.76 9.25
C TYR A 36 3.52 -1.39 8.41
N CYS A 37 3.71 -0.68 7.29
CA CYS A 37 2.59 -0.11 6.53
C CYS A 37 2.14 -0.95 5.32
N SER A 38 2.92 -1.96 4.91
CA SER A 38 2.60 -2.85 3.78
C SER A 38 2.36 -2.18 2.42
N GLY A 39 2.80 -0.92 2.25
CA GLY A 39 2.76 -0.22 0.96
C GLY A 39 1.52 0.62 0.69
N GLY A 40 0.66 0.80 1.70
CA GLY A 40 -0.47 1.74 1.68
C GLY A 40 -1.68 1.29 0.85
N CYS A 41 -2.65 2.19 0.72
CA CYS A 41 -3.92 1.94 0.03
C CYS A 41 -3.77 2.07 -1.49
N GLN A 42 -4.08 1.01 -2.23
CA GLN A 42 -3.98 1.01 -3.70
C GLN A 42 -5.01 1.95 -4.35
N ALA A 43 -6.20 2.09 -3.75
CA ALA A 43 -7.23 3.00 -4.25
C ALA A 43 -6.77 4.47 -4.17
N ASN A 44 -6.16 4.89 -3.06
CA ASN A 44 -5.61 6.24 -2.93
C ASN A 44 -4.46 6.47 -3.91
N ASN A 45 -3.56 5.50 -4.07
CA ASN A 45 -2.46 5.60 -5.03
C ASN A 45 -2.99 5.83 -6.46
N LEU A 46 -4.01 5.08 -6.87
CA LEU A 46 -4.64 5.24 -8.17
C LEU A 46 -5.39 6.58 -8.29
N ASN A 47 -6.19 6.94 -7.30
CA ASN A 47 -7.04 8.14 -7.33
C ASN A 47 -6.22 9.44 -7.40
N PHE A 48 -5.11 9.52 -6.66
CA PHE A 48 -4.31 10.74 -6.58
C PHE A 48 -3.14 10.78 -7.56
N ASN A 49 -2.62 9.63 -8.00
CA ASN A 49 -1.43 9.58 -8.87
C ASN A 49 -1.68 8.91 -10.23
N GLY A 50 -2.86 8.33 -10.49
CA GLY A 50 -3.16 7.57 -11.71
C GLY A 50 -2.42 6.22 -11.83
N ASP A 51 -1.55 5.89 -10.88
CA ASP A 51 -0.79 4.64 -10.85
C ASP A 51 -0.72 4.09 -9.42
N MET A 52 -1.21 2.85 -9.25
CA MET A 52 -1.13 2.14 -7.98
C MET A 52 0.32 2.01 -7.46
N ASN A 53 1.33 1.99 -8.32
CA ASN A 53 2.74 1.86 -7.93
C ASN A 53 3.36 3.13 -7.34
N ILE A 54 2.67 4.27 -7.45
CA ILE A 54 3.10 5.54 -6.89
C ILE A 54 2.31 5.78 -5.60
N PRO A 55 2.94 5.70 -4.41
CA PRO A 55 2.23 5.91 -3.15
C PRO A 55 1.65 7.32 -3.01
N TYR A 56 0.44 7.42 -2.45
CA TYR A 56 -0.14 8.71 -2.07
C TYR A 56 0.61 9.32 -0.88
N GLU A 57 1.31 10.43 -1.12
CA GLU A 57 2.32 10.95 -0.21
C GLU A 57 1.77 11.41 1.15
N ILE A 58 0.66 12.13 1.17
CA ILE A 58 0.03 12.60 2.41
C ILE A 58 -0.38 11.40 3.27
N GLY A 59 -0.98 10.38 2.66
CA GLY A 59 -1.31 9.13 3.35
C GLY A 59 -0.09 8.44 3.93
N CYS A 60 1.02 8.40 3.20
CA CYS A 60 2.28 7.85 3.73
C CYS A 60 2.82 8.65 4.91
N LYS A 61 2.77 9.99 4.90
CA LYS A 61 3.19 10.84 6.01
C LYS A 61 2.36 10.58 7.26
N MET A 62 1.03 10.56 7.13
CA MET A 62 0.12 10.27 8.24
C MET A 62 0.35 8.87 8.81
N GLN A 63 0.50 7.86 7.95
CA GLN A 63 0.70 6.48 8.40
C GLN A 63 2.03 6.30 9.13
N LYS A 64 3.12 6.94 8.66
CA LYS A 64 4.40 6.95 9.39
C LYS A 64 4.24 7.54 10.78
N LYS A 65 3.52 8.66 10.92
CA LYS A 65 3.27 9.26 12.23
C LYS A 65 2.48 8.36 13.16
N ARG A 66 1.44 7.68 12.65
CA ARG A 66 0.67 6.69 13.44
C ARG A 66 1.56 5.54 13.93
N ILE A 67 2.49 5.07 13.10
CA ILE A 67 3.45 4.03 13.46
C ILE A 67 4.43 4.52 14.53
N GLU A 68 4.97 5.74 14.39
CA GLU A 68 5.81 6.36 15.44
C GLU A 68 5.08 6.41 16.78
N CYS A 69 3.82 6.88 16.80
CA CYS A 69 3.02 6.93 18.02
C CYS A 69 2.75 5.54 18.60
N ALA A 70 2.46 4.55 17.76
CA ALA A 70 2.22 3.17 18.22
C ALA A 70 3.48 2.54 18.84
N ILE A 71 4.66 2.79 18.26
CA ILE A 71 5.95 2.33 18.82
C ILE A 71 6.19 3.00 20.18
N ALA A 72 5.98 4.31 20.28
CA ALA A 72 6.16 5.04 21.54
C ALA A 72 5.20 4.55 22.63
N LEU A 73 3.92 4.34 22.30
CA LEU A 73 2.96 3.76 23.25
C LEU A 73 3.38 2.37 23.71
N LYS A 74 3.84 1.53 22.77
CA LYS A 74 4.28 0.17 23.10
C LYS A 74 5.52 0.15 23.98
N ASP A 75 6.41 1.13 23.86
CA ASP A 75 7.59 1.32 24.70
C ASP A 75 7.20 1.73 26.14
N ILE A 76 6.26 2.68 26.27
CA ILE A 76 5.76 3.17 27.57
C ILE A 76 4.95 2.12 28.34
N GLU A 77 4.29 1.18 27.65
CA GLU A 77 3.52 0.09 28.27
C GLU A 77 4.36 -1.04 28.88
N ASN A 78 5.68 -1.08 28.65
CA ASN A 78 6.59 -2.09 29.23
C ASN A 78 7.35 -1.53 30.43
#